data_AF-X0IFZ9-F1
#
_entry.id   AF-X0IFZ9-F1
#
_cell.length_a   1.000
_cell.length_b   1.000
_cell.length_c   1.000
_cell.angle_alpha   90.00
_cell.angle_beta   90.00
_cell.angle_gamma   90.00
#
_symmetry.space_group_name_H-M   'P 1'
#
loop_
_entity.id
_entity.type
_entity.pdbx_description
1 polymer ?
#
loop_
_entity_poly.entity_id
_entity_poly.type
_entity_poly.pdbx_seq_one_letter_code
_entity_poly.pdbx_strand_id
1 'polypeptide(L)'
;MSWTRKEFIGPVPPPPCFTPKFSETCTKKRASNNGHGTDDALTVTRILEAADIPCCMVGICALIFYGAARVRHDWEICVPTHLLDKVVALFKSDPHSATYHVAEPWDTWSSSLLHTWHRFKHHETNFSFVLVPDRDVHIVCEPPNFTRSLRGLPYPRLDVFIQSCLDSGDELQLCDVIDGTDLPEEWGEKNLELDGTNDVEWANEANRRSDEYKGGKYPNWSPFACNRRSRRAMWQSYVRTKRDRMDWTKPSHVFTTQYHIIDTPDSWTVLSDDY
;
A
#
# COMPACT_ATOMS: atom_id res chain seq x y z
N MET A 1 15.13 -41.87 43.12
CA MET A 1 16.43 -41.98 42.43
C MET A 1 16.73 -40.63 41.81
N SER A 2 17.77 -39.98 42.32
CA SER A 2 18.22 -38.64 41.96
C SER A 2 19.13 -38.70 40.72
N TRP A 3 18.90 -37.84 39.74
CA TRP A 3 19.81 -37.67 38.60
C TRP A 3 20.73 -36.47 38.89
N THR A 4 22.01 -36.77 39.14
CA THR A 4 23.08 -35.78 39.30
C THR A 4 23.51 -35.22 37.94
N ARG A 5 23.42 -33.90 37.79
CA ARG A 5 23.95 -33.15 36.65
C ARG A 5 25.48 -33.04 36.84
N LYS A 6 26.27 -33.54 35.89
CA LYS A 6 27.73 -33.34 35.88
C LYS A 6 28.03 -31.85 35.64
N GLU A 7 28.73 -31.23 36.58
CA GLU A 7 29.30 -29.89 36.43
C GLU A 7 30.50 -29.95 35.49
N PHE A 8 30.47 -29.17 34.41
CA PHE A 8 31.65 -28.83 33.62
C PHE A 8 32.24 -27.55 34.20
N ILE A 9 33.39 -27.66 34.87
CA ILE A 9 34.17 -26.53 35.38
C ILE A 9 35.24 -26.19 34.34
N GLY A 10 35.04 -25.07 33.65
CA GLY A 10 36.03 -24.42 32.79
C GLY A 10 35.52 -23.02 32.42
N PRO A 11 36.37 -21.99 32.42
CA PRO A 11 35.93 -20.63 32.10
C PRO A 11 35.40 -20.56 30.67
N VAL A 12 34.20 -19.99 30.51
CA VAL A 12 33.56 -19.77 29.22
C VAL A 12 34.46 -18.83 28.40
N PRO A 13 34.83 -19.19 27.15
CA PRO A 13 35.60 -18.28 26.30
C PRO A 13 34.82 -16.97 26.10
N PRO A 14 35.50 -15.82 26.05
CA PRO A 14 34.82 -14.55 25.87
C PRO A 14 34.02 -14.60 24.55
N PRO A 15 32.80 -14.05 24.54
CA PRO A 15 32.00 -14.01 23.32
C PRO A 15 32.80 -13.30 22.23
N PRO A 16 32.79 -13.80 20.98
CA PRO A 16 33.45 -13.13 19.87
C PRO A 16 32.93 -11.70 19.79
N CYS A 17 33.87 -10.75 19.81
CA CYS A 17 33.58 -9.33 19.65
C CYS A 17 33.12 -9.11 18.21
N PHE A 18 31.82 -9.26 17.97
CA PHE A 18 31.17 -8.75 16.79
C PHE A 18 31.01 -7.25 16.98
N THR A 19 32.05 -6.48 16.69
CA THR A 19 31.84 -5.12 16.21
C THR A 19 31.35 -5.25 14.77
N PRO A 20 30.08 -4.94 14.48
CA PRO A 20 29.66 -4.82 13.10
C PRO A 20 30.55 -3.75 12.50
N LYS A 21 31.31 -4.08 11.45
CA LYS A 21 31.78 -3.05 10.55
C LYS A 21 30.52 -2.51 9.89
N PHE A 22 29.91 -1.49 10.50
CA PHE A 22 29.01 -0.62 9.77
C PHE A 22 29.86 -0.08 8.64
N SER A 23 29.66 -0.60 7.43
CA SER A 23 29.97 0.17 6.23
C SER A 23 29.41 1.56 6.49
N GLU A 24 30.17 2.62 6.23
CA GLU A 24 29.68 3.99 6.33
C GLU A 24 28.35 4.09 5.58
N THR A 25 27.25 3.92 6.31
CA THR A 25 25.92 4.10 5.78
C THR A 25 25.88 5.59 5.59
N CYS A 26 25.96 6.04 4.34
CA CYS A 26 25.49 7.37 3.99
C CYS A 26 24.08 7.45 4.55
N THR A 27 23.92 8.08 5.72
CA THR A 27 22.62 8.32 6.34
C THR A 27 21.93 9.29 5.40
N LYS A 28 21.16 8.74 4.47
CA LYS A 28 20.36 9.53 3.54
C LYS A 28 19.54 10.52 4.34
N LYS A 29 19.39 11.74 3.81
CA LYS A 29 18.57 12.76 4.45
C LYS A 29 17.14 12.21 4.62
N ARG A 30 16.43 12.64 5.65
CA ARG A 30 15.00 12.32 5.76
C ARG A 30 14.26 12.98 4.59
N ALA A 31 13.30 12.26 4.03
CA ALA A 31 12.32 12.78 3.10
C ALA A 31 11.50 13.91 3.77
N SER A 32 10.72 14.63 2.96
CA SER A 32 9.83 15.69 3.44
C SER A 32 8.86 15.20 4.52
N ASN A 33 8.25 16.14 5.25
CA ASN A 33 7.21 15.85 6.25
C ASN A 33 7.69 14.80 7.27
N ASN A 34 8.76 15.09 8.01
CA ASN A 34 9.37 14.19 9.01
C ASN A 34 9.82 12.80 8.50
N GLY A 35 9.91 12.60 7.19
CA GLY A 35 10.26 11.33 6.56
C GLY A 35 9.08 10.61 5.90
N HIS A 36 7.87 11.16 5.95
CA HIS A 36 6.69 10.60 5.26
C HIS A 36 6.76 10.75 3.73
N GLY A 37 7.50 11.76 3.25
CA GLY A 37 7.78 11.95 1.83
C GLY A 37 6.64 12.57 1.01
N THR A 38 5.68 13.22 1.65
CA THR A 38 4.46 13.74 1.00
C THR A 38 4.74 14.80 -0.05
N ASP A 39 5.68 15.73 0.18
CA ASP A 39 6.04 16.74 -0.83
C ASP A 39 6.92 16.14 -1.94
N ASP A 40 7.71 15.11 -1.62
CA ASP A 40 8.48 14.35 -2.61
C ASP A 40 7.52 13.61 -3.55
N ALA A 41 6.49 12.95 -2.99
CA ALA A 41 5.45 12.26 -3.75
C ALA A 41 4.64 13.23 -4.61
N LEU A 42 4.30 14.41 -4.09
CA LEU A 42 3.63 15.46 -4.85
C LEU A 42 4.50 15.96 -6.01
N THR A 43 5.82 16.00 -5.82
CA THR A 43 6.76 16.33 -6.91
C THR A 43 6.72 15.27 -7.99
N VAL A 44 6.71 13.98 -7.63
CA VAL A 44 6.59 12.87 -8.57
C VAL A 44 5.27 12.94 -9.35
N THR A 45 4.13 13.21 -8.70
CA THR A 45 2.84 13.31 -9.41
C THR A 45 2.81 14.50 -10.36
N ARG A 46 3.41 15.63 -9.98
CA ARG A 46 3.52 16.81 -10.88
C ARG A 46 4.37 16.54 -12.10
N ILE A 47 5.45 15.75 -11.98
CA ILE A 47 6.27 15.30 -13.12
C ILE A 47 5.41 14.48 -14.09
N LEU A 48 4.61 13.54 -13.57
CA LEU A 48 3.71 12.72 -14.37
C LEU A 48 2.62 13.55 -15.06
N GLU A 49 1.96 14.43 -14.31
CA GLU A 49 0.90 15.31 -14.82
C GLU A 49 1.44 16.26 -15.90
N ALA A 50 2.65 16.81 -15.74
CA ALA A 50 3.29 17.65 -16.75
C ALA A 50 3.66 16.89 -18.04
N ALA A 51 3.71 15.56 -17.99
CA ALA A 51 3.94 14.68 -19.15
C ALA A 51 2.64 14.09 -19.73
N ASP A 52 1.48 14.62 -19.31
CA ASP A 52 0.13 14.16 -19.65
C ASP A 52 -0.10 12.68 -19.25
N ILE A 53 0.44 12.28 -18.10
CA ILE A 53 0.27 10.93 -17.56
C ILE A 53 -0.61 11.04 -16.31
N PRO A 54 -1.87 10.53 -16.35
CA PRO A 54 -2.70 10.50 -15.16
C PRO A 54 -2.09 9.54 -14.14
N CYS A 55 -2.17 9.90 -12.87
CA CYS A 55 -1.69 9.07 -11.78
C CYS A 55 -2.51 9.31 -10.51
N CYS A 56 -2.55 8.30 -9.64
CA CYS A 56 -3.10 8.42 -8.30
C CYS A 56 -2.35 7.51 -7.32
N MET A 57 -2.39 7.86 -6.04
CA MET A 57 -1.82 7.08 -4.96
C MET A 57 -2.76 5.92 -4.60
N VAL A 58 -2.25 4.69 -4.61
CA VAL A 58 -3.05 3.46 -4.39
C VAL A 58 -2.50 2.62 -3.23
N GLY A 59 -3.10 1.45 -2.98
CA GLY A 59 -2.66 0.50 -1.96
C GLY A 59 -2.58 1.12 -0.57
N ILE A 60 -1.45 0.95 0.11
CA ILE A 60 -1.26 1.49 1.47
C ILE A 60 -1.38 3.01 1.50
N CYS A 61 -0.99 3.73 0.44
CA CYS A 61 -1.15 5.19 0.39
C CYS A 61 -2.62 5.60 0.42
N ALA A 62 -3.48 4.93 -0.35
CA ALA A 62 -4.92 5.21 -0.35
C ALA A 62 -5.57 4.85 0.98
N LEU A 63 -5.17 3.74 1.59
CA LEU A 63 -5.64 3.33 2.92
C LEU A 63 -5.33 4.38 3.99
N ILE A 64 -4.09 4.90 4.04
CA ILE A 64 -3.70 5.95 4.98
C ILE A 64 -4.51 7.22 4.72
N PHE A 65 -4.69 7.61 3.46
CA PHE A 65 -5.52 8.77 3.11
C PHE A 65 -6.96 8.64 3.60
N TYR A 66 -7.52 7.43 3.52
CA TYR A 66 -8.85 7.10 4.01
C TYR A 66 -8.91 6.70 5.50
N GLY A 67 -7.86 7.00 6.26
CA GLY A 67 -7.87 6.94 7.74
C GLY A 67 -7.39 5.62 8.33
N ALA A 68 -6.93 4.66 7.54
CA ALA A 68 -6.37 3.42 8.08
C ALA A 68 -4.97 3.65 8.66
N ALA A 69 -4.71 3.11 9.86
CA ALA A 69 -3.39 3.22 10.51
C ALA A 69 -2.44 2.13 9.98
N ARG A 70 -1.88 2.36 8.78
CA ARG A 70 -0.92 1.45 8.11
C ARG A 70 0.48 2.05 8.03
N VAL A 71 1.48 1.18 7.84
CA VAL A 71 2.88 1.58 7.64
C VAL A 71 3.18 1.57 6.15
N ARG A 72 3.51 2.74 5.60
CA ARG A 72 3.96 2.90 4.22
C ARG A 72 5.47 2.71 4.12
N HIS A 73 5.90 1.78 3.27
CA HIS A 73 7.32 1.56 2.97
C HIS A 73 7.79 2.31 1.72
N ASP A 74 6.99 2.27 0.66
CA ASP A 74 7.17 3.03 -0.58
C ASP A 74 5.86 3.74 -0.90
N TRP A 75 5.95 4.82 -1.65
CA TRP A 75 4.79 5.42 -2.29
C TRP A 75 4.33 4.59 -3.48
N GLU A 76 3.08 4.14 -3.46
CA GLU A 76 2.47 3.34 -4.52
C GLU A 76 1.73 4.26 -5.50
N ILE A 77 2.32 4.49 -6.68
CA ILE A 77 1.80 5.43 -7.68
C ILE A 77 1.23 4.66 -8.86
N CYS A 78 -0.09 4.63 -8.95
CA CYS A 78 -0.81 4.04 -10.07
C CYS A 78 -0.67 4.88 -11.34
N VAL A 79 -0.41 4.22 -12.47
CA VAL A 79 -0.37 4.81 -13.81
C VAL A 79 -1.05 3.87 -14.82
N PRO A 80 -1.59 4.37 -15.94
CA PRO A 80 -2.14 3.51 -16.97
C PRO A 80 -1.13 2.48 -17.47
N THR A 81 -1.52 1.21 -17.51
CA THR A 81 -0.62 0.10 -17.87
C THR A 81 0.11 0.34 -19.19
N HIS A 82 -0.60 0.85 -20.20
CA HIS A 82 -0.05 1.11 -21.54
C HIS A 82 0.96 2.26 -21.57
N LEU A 83 1.05 3.07 -20.52
CA LEU A 83 2.03 4.16 -20.37
C LEU A 83 3.21 3.80 -19.47
N LEU A 84 3.22 2.61 -18.85
CA LEU A 84 4.25 2.24 -17.88
C LEU A 84 5.68 2.40 -18.44
N ASP A 85 5.93 1.92 -19.65
CA ASP A 85 7.25 2.03 -20.29
C ASP A 85 7.64 3.50 -20.55
N LYS A 86 6.67 4.34 -20.93
CA LYS A 86 6.87 5.79 -21.09
C LYS A 86 7.25 6.43 -19.75
N VAL A 87 6.57 6.07 -18.67
CA VAL A 87 6.87 6.58 -17.32
C VAL A 87 8.25 6.14 -16.84
N VAL A 88 8.59 4.88 -17.04
CA VAL A 88 9.91 4.34 -16.67
C VAL A 88 11.01 5.05 -17.45
N ALA A 89 10.82 5.28 -18.75
CA ALA A 89 11.76 6.03 -19.57
C ALA A 89 11.90 7.49 -19.09
N LEU A 90 10.78 8.14 -18.71
CA LEU A 90 10.78 9.50 -18.18
C LEU A 90 11.70 9.64 -16.95
N PHE A 91 11.54 8.77 -15.95
CA PHE A 91 12.38 8.82 -14.74
C PHE A 91 13.84 8.36 -14.95
N LYS A 92 14.12 7.64 -16.04
CA LYS A 92 15.48 7.26 -16.45
C LYS A 92 16.17 8.34 -17.30
N SER A 93 15.44 9.35 -17.75
CA SER A 93 15.95 10.43 -18.60
C SER A 93 16.21 11.71 -17.82
N ASP A 94 17.11 12.55 -18.33
CA ASP A 94 17.35 13.87 -17.76
C ASP A 94 16.12 14.78 -17.92
N PRO A 95 15.81 15.63 -16.92
CA PRO A 95 16.60 15.87 -15.71
C PRO A 95 16.29 14.88 -14.57
N HIS A 96 15.31 14.00 -14.71
CA HIS A 96 14.80 13.18 -13.61
C HIS A 96 15.79 12.12 -13.11
N SER A 97 16.65 11.59 -13.99
CA SER A 97 17.76 10.69 -13.61
C SER A 97 18.78 11.32 -12.65
N ALA A 98 18.87 12.66 -12.62
CA ALA A 98 19.71 13.37 -11.66
C ALA A 98 19.11 13.38 -10.24
N THR A 99 17.81 13.12 -10.09
CA THR A 99 17.09 13.11 -8.80
C THR A 99 16.73 11.70 -8.34
N TYR A 100 16.35 10.84 -9.28
CA TYR A 100 15.88 9.49 -9.02
C TYR A 100 16.74 8.45 -9.74
N HIS A 101 16.88 7.28 -9.13
CA HIS A 101 17.47 6.09 -9.76
C HIS A 101 16.58 4.88 -9.57
N VAL A 102 16.69 3.94 -10.51
CA VAL A 102 16.05 2.63 -10.37
C VAL A 102 16.61 1.94 -9.13
N ALA A 103 15.71 1.47 -8.28
CA ALA A 103 16.05 0.66 -7.13
C ALA A 103 15.87 -0.82 -7.48
N GLU A 104 16.68 -1.68 -6.86
CA GLU A 104 16.44 -3.12 -6.94
C GLU A 104 15.02 -3.44 -6.45
N PRO A 105 14.35 -4.42 -7.08
CA PRO A 105 13.10 -4.96 -6.56
C PRO A 105 13.24 -5.39 -5.10
N TRP A 106 12.12 -5.48 -4.41
CA TRP A 106 12.12 -6.02 -3.06
C TRP A 106 12.70 -7.45 -3.05
N ASP A 107 13.73 -7.66 -2.23
CA ASP A 107 14.33 -8.99 -2.00
C ASP A 107 13.47 -9.87 -1.07
N THR A 108 12.36 -9.34 -0.57
CA THR A 108 11.42 -10.02 0.31
C THR A 108 10.20 -10.53 -0.46
N TRP A 109 9.67 -11.67 -0.04
CA TRP A 109 8.35 -12.13 -0.48
C TRP A 109 7.31 -11.07 -0.12
N SER A 110 6.50 -10.67 -1.11
CA SER A 110 5.37 -9.76 -0.92
C SER A 110 4.07 -10.52 -1.12
N SER A 111 3.05 -10.19 -0.33
CA SER A 111 1.65 -10.61 -0.55
C SER A 111 0.97 -9.82 -1.67
N SER A 112 1.73 -9.10 -2.49
CA SER A 112 1.24 -8.30 -3.61
C SER A 112 2.22 -8.32 -4.79
N LEU A 113 1.75 -7.85 -5.94
CA LEU A 113 2.54 -7.68 -7.17
C LEU A 113 3.59 -6.54 -7.10
N LEU A 114 3.70 -5.82 -5.98
CA LEU A 114 4.68 -4.72 -5.78
C LEU A 114 6.13 -5.10 -6.10
N HIS A 115 6.50 -6.36 -5.87
CA HIS A 115 7.84 -6.88 -6.13
C HIS A 115 8.14 -7.07 -7.64
N THR A 116 7.12 -7.02 -8.49
CA THR A 116 7.22 -7.17 -9.95
C THR A 116 7.42 -5.84 -10.68
N TRP A 117 7.18 -4.72 -9.99
CA TRP A 117 7.09 -3.41 -10.61
C TRP A 117 8.36 -2.58 -10.49
N HIS A 118 8.43 -1.53 -11.32
CA HIS A 118 9.56 -0.61 -11.33
C HIS A 118 9.55 0.26 -10.08
N ARG A 119 10.62 0.16 -9.30
CA ARG A 119 10.84 0.92 -8.10
C ARG A 119 11.92 1.98 -8.31
N PHE A 120 11.71 3.16 -7.77
CA PHE A 120 12.64 4.28 -7.83
C PHE A 120 12.96 4.80 -6.43
N LYS A 121 14.18 5.31 -6.27
CA LYS A 121 14.67 5.94 -5.04
C LYS A 121 15.22 7.31 -5.36
N HIS A 122 15.02 8.25 -4.44
CA HIS A 122 15.72 9.52 -4.48
C HIS A 122 17.21 9.30 -4.17
N HIS A 123 18.09 10.07 -4.83
CA HIS A 123 19.54 10.01 -4.60
C HIS A 123 19.90 10.44 -3.17
N GLU A 124 19.44 11.64 -2.77
CA GLU A 124 19.82 12.24 -1.48
C GLU A 124 18.98 11.87 -0.25
N THR A 125 17.72 11.45 -0.44
CA THR A 125 16.77 11.21 0.65
C THR A 125 16.36 9.74 0.75
N ASN A 126 15.77 9.35 1.88
CA ASN A 126 15.18 8.03 2.04
C ASN A 126 13.82 7.86 1.32
N PHE A 127 13.42 8.80 0.47
CA PHE A 127 12.19 8.71 -0.33
C PHE A 127 12.29 7.63 -1.42
N SER A 128 11.22 6.86 -1.56
CA SER A 128 11.07 5.83 -2.58
C SER A 128 9.62 5.69 -3.02
N PHE A 129 9.45 5.30 -4.27
CA PHE A 129 8.14 5.04 -4.87
C PHE A 129 8.22 3.87 -5.84
N VAL A 130 7.06 3.28 -6.11
CA VAL A 130 6.87 2.17 -7.04
C VAL A 130 5.77 2.55 -8.03
N LEU A 131 5.99 2.25 -9.29
CA LEU A 131 5.03 2.49 -10.37
C LEU A 131 4.11 1.29 -10.50
N VAL A 132 2.85 1.46 -10.16
CA VAL A 132 1.84 0.42 -10.15
C VAL A 132 1.02 0.49 -11.44
N PRO A 133 0.94 -0.57 -12.26
CA PRO A 133 0.02 -0.60 -13.38
C PRO A 133 -1.42 -0.61 -12.87
N ASP A 134 -2.26 0.24 -13.44
CA ASP A 134 -3.67 0.38 -13.10
C ASP A 134 -4.45 -0.95 -13.15
N ARG A 135 -4.15 -1.78 -14.14
CA ARG A 135 -4.71 -3.13 -14.27
C ARG A 135 -4.39 -4.04 -13.09
N ASP A 136 -3.33 -3.78 -12.33
CA ASP A 136 -2.91 -4.65 -11.24
C ASP A 136 -3.51 -4.24 -9.89
N VAL A 137 -4.24 -3.12 -9.84
CA VAL A 137 -4.99 -2.64 -8.66
C VAL A 137 -6.49 -2.51 -8.93
N HIS A 138 -6.97 -2.99 -10.08
CA HIS A 138 -8.39 -2.94 -10.49
C HIS A 138 -8.97 -1.51 -10.39
N ILE A 139 -8.19 -0.51 -10.82
CA ILE A 139 -8.61 0.89 -10.86
C ILE A 139 -8.37 1.41 -12.27
N VAL A 140 -9.36 2.09 -12.85
CA VAL A 140 -9.16 2.83 -14.10
C VAL A 140 -8.46 4.15 -13.78
N CYS A 141 -7.18 4.28 -14.16
CA CYS A 141 -6.34 5.42 -13.80
C CYS A 141 -6.61 6.64 -14.69
N GLU A 142 -7.71 7.34 -14.43
CA GLU A 142 -8.15 8.51 -15.19
C GLU A 142 -8.63 9.65 -14.27
N PRO A 143 -8.47 10.94 -14.67
CA PRO A 143 -8.81 12.08 -13.81
C PRO A 143 -10.22 12.09 -13.19
N PRO A 144 -11.30 11.65 -13.88
CA PRO A 144 -12.64 11.59 -13.26
C PRO A 144 -12.75 10.62 -12.08
N ASN A 145 -11.81 9.67 -11.97
CA ASN A 145 -11.75 8.70 -10.89
C ASN A 145 -10.91 9.18 -9.72
N PHE A 146 -10.40 10.42 -9.75
CA PHE A 146 -9.53 10.94 -8.70
C PHE A 146 -10.25 11.92 -7.78
N THR A 147 -9.82 11.93 -6.53
CA THR A 147 -9.98 13.04 -5.59
C THR A 147 -8.59 13.57 -5.23
N ARG A 148 -8.50 14.79 -4.70
CA ARG A 148 -7.23 15.35 -4.24
C ARG A 148 -7.25 15.58 -2.74
N SER A 149 -6.15 15.25 -2.07
CA SER A 149 -5.92 15.70 -0.70
C SER A 149 -5.78 17.23 -0.66
N LEU A 150 -5.84 17.82 0.54
CA LEU A 150 -5.61 19.26 0.70
C LEU A 150 -4.20 19.72 0.28
N ARG A 151 -3.23 18.79 0.17
CA ARG A 151 -1.89 19.06 -0.39
C ARG A 151 -1.84 18.92 -1.92
N GLY A 152 -2.92 18.47 -2.54
CA GLY A 152 -3.04 18.31 -3.99
C GLY A 152 -2.61 16.95 -4.52
N LEU A 153 -2.28 15.99 -3.65
CA LEU A 153 -1.97 14.62 -4.07
C LEU A 153 -3.23 13.93 -4.62
N PRO A 154 -3.17 13.30 -5.81
CA PRO A 154 -4.29 12.55 -6.38
C PRO A 154 -4.42 11.18 -5.71
N TYR A 155 -5.64 10.84 -5.28
CA TYR A 155 -6.04 9.53 -4.77
C TYR A 155 -7.25 9.04 -5.59
N PRO A 156 -7.50 7.74 -5.72
CA PRO A 156 -8.78 7.26 -6.25
C PRO A 156 -9.92 7.85 -5.40
N ARG A 157 -11.07 8.17 -6.01
CA ARG A 157 -12.29 8.51 -5.25
C ARG A 157 -12.68 7.33 -4.37
N LEU A 158 -13.38 7.59 -3.27
CA LEU A 158 -13.65 6.58 -2.24
C LEU A 158 -14.49 5.41 -2.78
N ASP A 159 -15.50 5.71 -3.60
CA ASP A 159 -16.30 4.71 -4.32
C ASP A 159 -15.45 3.87 -5.26
N VAL A 160 -14.56 4.50 -6.03
CA VAL A 160 -13.62 3.80 -6.94
C VAL A 160 -12.70 2.87 -6.16
N PHE A 161 -12.15 3.32 -5.04
CA PHE A 161 -11.22 2.53 -4.25
C PHE A 161 -11.91 1.35 -3.57
N ILE A 162 -13.07 1.57 -2.93
CA ILE A 162 -13.84 0.48 -2.32
C ILE A 162 -14.32 -0.52 -3.38
N GLN A 163 -14.75 -0.04 -4.54
CA GLN A 163 -15.14 -0.91 -5.65
C GLN A 163 -13.98 -1.79 -6.10
N SER A 164 -12.77 -1.25 -6.21
CA SER A 164 -11.57 -2.03 -6.56
C SER A 164 -11.27 -3.14 -5.54
N CYS A 165 -11.49 -2.88 -4.24
CA CYS A 165 -11.32 -3.89 -3.19
C CYS A 165 -12.37 -5.01 -3.31
N LEU A 166 -13.63 -4.65 -3.61
CA LEU A 166 -14.71 -5.62 -3.84
C LEU A 166 -14.46 -6.46 -5.09
N ASP A 167 -14.03 -5.83 -6.19
CA ASP A 167 -13.85 -6.51 -7.46
C ASP A 167 -12.60 -7.41 -7.45
N SER A 168 -11.52 -6.98 -6.81
CA SER A 168 -10.32 -7.81 -6.61
C SER A 168 -10.49 -8.90 -5.55
N GLY A 169 -11.55 -8.82 -4.72
CA GLY A 169 -11.72 -9.69 -3.55
C GLY A 169 -10.66 -9.45 -2.46
N ASP A 170 -10.08 -8.26 -2.40
CA ASP A 170 -9.10 -7.88 -1.37
C ASP A 170 -9.83 -7.53 -0.06
N GLU A 171 -10.09 -8.57 0.72
CA GLU A 171 -10.78 -8.47 2.01
C GLU A 171 -10.00 -7.66 3.04
N LEU A 172 -8.66 -7.65 2.95
CA LEU A 172 -7.81 -6.93 3.90
C LEU A 172 -7.93 -5.43 3.68
N GLN A 173 -7.74 -4.97 2.44
CA GLN A 173 -7.91 -3.55 2.12
C GLN A 173 -9.36 -3.10 2.32
N LEU A 174 -10.33 -3.97 2.01
CA LEU A 174 -11.75 -3.67 2.24
C LEU A 174 -12.06 -3.45 3.73
N CYS A 175 -11.54 -4.28 4.64
CA CYS A 175 -11.68 -4.07 6.08
C CYS A 175 -11.08 -2.73 6.51
N ASP A 176 -9.87 -2.44 6.05
CA ASP A 176 -9.13 -1.26 6.47
C ASP A 176 -9.79 0.04 6.03
N VAL A 177 -10.23 0.13 4.78
CA VAL A 177 -10.89 1.33 4.28
C VAL A 177 -12.24 1.54 4.96
N ILE A 178 -12.99 0.46 5.23
CA ILE A 178 -14.26 0.53 5.98
C ILE A 178 -14.00 0.99 7.41
N ASP A 179 -12.94 0.52 8.05
CA ASP A 179 -12.59 0.93 9.41
C ASP A 179 -12.04 2.35 9.44
N GLY A 180 -11.27 2.79 8.46
CA GLY A 180 -10.76 4.16 8.38
C GLY A 180 -11.87 5.20 8.14
N THR A 181 -12.87 4.85 7.34
CA THR A 181 -13.93 5.76 6.91
C THR A 181 -15.22 5.69 7.75
N ASP A 182 -15.38 4.65 8.56
CA ASP A 182 -16.59 4.37 9.35
C ASP A 182 -17.92 4.48 8.56
N LEU A 183 -17.89 4.22 7.25
CA LEU A 183 -19.06 4.36 6.39
C LEU A 183 -20.23 3.48 6.88
N PRO A 184 -21.47 3.97 6.77
CA PRO A 184 -22.64 3.17 7.08
C PRO A 184 -22.98 2.24 5.90
N GLU A 185 -23.77 1.20 6.14
CA GLU A 185 -24.08 0.19 5.14
C GLU A 185 -24.79 0.77 3.90
N GLU A 186 -25.75 1.67 4.11
CA GLU A 186 -26.52 2.33 3.07
C GLU A 186 -25.68 3.20 2.13
N TRP A 187 -24.47 3.59 2.56
CA TRP A 187 -23.56 4.31 1.69
C TRP A 187 -23.13 3.42 0.52
N GLY A 188 -22.83 2.14 0.77
CA GLY A 188 -22.44 1.22 -0.29
C GLY A 188 -23.57 0.98 -1.29
N GLU A 189 -24.81 0.86 -0.79
CA GLU A 189 -26.01 0.70 -1.61
C GLU A 189 -26.24 1.86 -2.60
N LYS A 190 -25.79 3.06 -2.23
CA LYS A 190 -25.95 4.27 -3.04
C LYS A 190 -24.78 4.53 -4.00
N ASN A 191 -23.57 4.09 -3.65
CA ASN A 191 -22.35 4.54 -4.33
C ASN A 191 -21.55 3.40 -5.00
N LEU A 192 -21.88 2.13 -4.74
CA LEU A 192 -21.11 0.98 -5.24
C LEU A 192 -21.97 0.09 -6.15
N GLU A 193 -21.29 -0.57 -7.09
CA GLU A 193 -21.87 -1.61 -7.93
C GLU A 193 -21.84 -2.95 -7.16
N LEU A 194 -22.87 -3.17 -6.34
CA LEU A 194 -22.95 -4.33 -5.44
C LEU A 194 -23.56 -5.59 -6.08
N ASP A 195 -24.21 -5.45 -7.24
CA ASP A 195 -24.80 -6.58 -7.94
C ASP A 195 -23.72 -7.50 -8.53
N GLY A 196 -24.00 -8.80 -8.62
CA GLY A 196 -23.02 -9.77 -9.12
C GLY A 196 -21.91 -10.12 -8.13
N THR A 197 -20.74 -10.46 -8.66
CA THR A 197 -19.62 -11.06 -7.91
C THR A 197 -18.30 -10.36 -8.21
N ASN A 198 -17.29 -10.62 -7.38
CA ASN A 198 -15.92 -10.20 -7.65
C ASN A 198 -15.39 -10.74 -9.00
N ASP A 199 -14.37 -10.08 -9.52
CA ASP A 199 -13.74 -10.35 -10.80
C ASP A 199 -12.69 -11.48 -10.67
N VAL A 200 -13.19 -12.71 -10.71
CA VAL A 200 -12.35 -13.92 -10.62
C VAL A 200 -11.44 -14.07 -11.86
N GLU A 201 -11.85 -13.55 -13.02
CA GLU A 201 -11.02 -13.63 -14.24
C GLU A 201 -9.79 -12.74 -14.09
N TRP A 202 -9.98 -11.51 -13.61
CA TRP A 202 -8.90 -10.63 -13.25
C TRP A 202 -7.96 -11.24 -12.21
N ALA A 203 -8.49 -11.83 -11.13
CA ALA A 203 -7.68 -12.43 -10.07
C ALA A 203 -6.81 -13.58 -10.59
N ASN A 204 -7.37 -14.44 -11.43
CA ASN A 204 -6.62 -15.53 -12.08
C ASN A 204 -5.50 -14.99 -12.98
N GLU A 205 -5.80 -13.97 -13.79
CA GLU A 205 -4.81 -13.35 -14.67
C GLU A 205 -3.69 -12.66 -13.88
N ALA A 206 -4.01 -11.93 -12.81
CA ALA A 206 -3.04 -11.28 -11.93
C ALA A 206 -2.12 -12.31 -11.25
N ASN A 207 -2.68 -13.40 -10.73
CA ASN A 207 -1.93 -14.50 -10.12
C ASN A 207 -1.02 -15.19 -11.15
N ARG A 208 -1.51 -15.45 -12.37
CA ARG A 208 -0.71 -16.03 -13.46
C ARG A 208 0.49 -15.15 -13.79
N ARG A 209 0.31 -13.83 -13.89
CA ARG A 209 1.42 -12.88 -14.12
C ARG A 209 2.45 -12.90 -12.99
N SER A 210 2.00 -13.00 -11.75
CA SER A 210 2.89 -13.13 -10.59
C SER A 210 3.77 -14.38 -10.70
N ASP A 211 3.16 -15.52 -11.05
CA ASP A 211 3.86 -16.80 -11.15
C ASP A 211 4.86 -16.82 -12.33
N GLU A 212 4.56 -16.13 -13.42
CA GLU A 212 5.45 -16.00 -14.57
C GLU A 212 6.64 -15.05 -14.32
N TYR A 213 6.50 -14.10 -13.39
CA TYR A 213 7.52 -13.09 -13.12
C TYR A 213 8.84 -13.73 -12.67
N LYS A 214 9.93 -13.40 -13.38
CA LYS A 214 11.27 -13.98 -13.20
C LYS A 214 11.26 -15.52 -13.14
N GLY A 215 10.35 -16.17 -13.88
CA GLY A 215 10.24 -17.62 -13.96
C GLY A 215 9.81 -18.28 -12.65
N GLY A 216 8.93 -17.64 -11.87
CA GLY A 216 8.43 -18.17 -10.61
C GLY A 216 9.44 -18.15 -9.47
N LYS A 217 10.54 -17.39 -9.61
CA LYS A 217 11.59 -17.29 -8.59
C LYS A 217 11.04 -16.80 -7.24
N TYR A 218 10.00 -15.97 -7.26
CA TYR A 218 9.35 -15.45 -6.07
C TYR A 218 7.97 -16.11 -5.93
N PRO A 219 7.77 -17.01 -4.96
CA PRO A 219 6.46 -17.60 -4.74
C PRO A 219 5.48 -16.51 -4.33
N ASN A 220 4.27 -16.54 -4.91
CA ASN A 220 3.18 -15.69 -4.46
C ASN A 220 2.71 -16.19 -3.10
N TRP A 221 3.15 -15.52 -2.02
CA TRP A 221 2.82 -15.90 -0.66
C TRP A 221 1.33 -15.74 -0.35
N SER A 222 0.63 -14.86 -1.07
CA SER A 222 -0.79 -14.58 -0.85
C SER A 222 -1.44 -14.22 -2.20
N PRO A 223 -1.88 -15.22 -2.98
CA PRO A 223 -2.55 -14.97 -4.25
C PRO A 223 -3.86 -14.20 -4.04
N PHE A 224 -4.23 -13.40 -5.03
CA PHE A 224 -5.56 -12.80 -5.09
C PHE A 224 -6.62 -13.91 -5.05
N ALA A 225 -7.69 -13.66 -4.30
CA ALA A 225 -8.71 -14.65 -4.04
C ALA A 225 -9.48 -15.01 -5.33
N CYS A 226 -9.29 -16.23 -5.83
CA CYS A 226 -9.99 -16.72 -7.03
C CYS A 226 -11.37 -17.34 -6.73
N ASN A 227 -11.82 -17.34 -5.48
CA ASN A 227 -13.16 -17.79 -5.15
C ASN A 227 -14.19 -16.69 -5.48
N ARG A 228 -15.27 -17.11 -6.14
CA ARG A 228 -16.37 -16.23 -6.47
C ARG A 228 -17.17 -15.87 -5.21
N ARG A 229 -17.28 -14.59 -4.90
CA ARG A 229 -18.04 -14.02 -3.78
C ARG A 229 -18.97 -12.92 -4.27
N SER A 230 -20.15 -12.80 -3.65
CA SER A 230 -21.06 -11.68 -3.92
C SER A 230 -20.47 -10.38 -3.37
N ARG A 231 -20.40 -9.33 -4.20
CA ARG A 231 -19.91 -8.00 -3.79
C ARG A 231 -20.76 -7.43 -2.66
N ARG A 232 -22.08 -7.49 -2.81
CA ARG A 232 -23.05 -7.16 -1.76
C ARG A 232 -22.79 -7.92 -0.45
N ALA A 233 -22.60 -9.23 -0.51
CA ALA A 233 -22.37 -10.03 0.69
C ALA A 233 -21.05 -9.66 1.39
N MET A 234 -19.99 -9.39 0.62
CA MET A 234 -18.72 -8.91 1.16
C MET A 234 -18.91 -7.56 1.84
N TRP A 235 -19.44 -6.56 1.14
CA TRP A 235 -19.73 -5.23 1.69
C TRP A 235 -20.50 -5.32 3.01
N GLN A 236 -21.65 -5.99 3.01
CA GLN A 236 -22.49 -6.14 4.19
C GLN A 236 -21.76 -6.87 5.33
N SER A 237 -20.95 -7.88 5.03
CA SER A 237 -20.22 -8.62 6.06
C SER A 237 -19.21 -7.74 6.80
N TYR A 238 -18.46 -6.89 6.10
CA TYR A 238 -17.43 -6.06 6.73
C TYR A 238 -17.99 -4.79 7.37
N VAL A 239 -18.98 -4.14 6.75
CA VAL A 239 -19.55 -2.90 7.29
C VAL A 239 -20.37 -3.15 8.57
N ARG A 240 -21.02 -4.32 8.69
CA ARG A 240 -21.82 -4.69 9.88
C ARG A 240 -20.95 -5.16 11.06
N THR A 241 -19.72 -5.59 10.80
CA THR A 241 -18.81 -6.20 11.81
C THR A 241 -17.63 -5.32 12.18
N LYS A 242 -17.67 -4.00 11.89
CA LYS A 242 -16.62 -3.02 12.24
C LYS A 242 -16.13 -3.14 13.69
N ARG A 243 -17.07 -3.33 14.62
CA ARG A 243 -16.75 -3.45 16.06
C ARG A 243 -16.02 -4.75 16.41
N ASP A 244 -16.24 -5.83 15.66
CA ASP A 244 -15.62 -7.12 15.93
C ASP A 244 -14.11 -7.11 15.60
N ARG A 245 -13.67 -6.14 14.80
CA ARG A 245 -12.27 -5.93 14.43
C ARG A 245 -11.48 -5.08 15.43
N MET A 246 -12.15 -4.46 16.41
CA MET A 246 -11.49 -3.68 17.44
C MET A 246 -10.76 -4.60 18.43
N ASP A 247 -9.45 -4.44 18.54
CA ASP A 247 -8.65 -5.15 19.54
C ASP A 247 -8.67 -4.45 20.91
N TRP A 248 -8.04 -5.05 21.91
CA TRP A 248 -7.98 -4.53 23.28
C TRP A 248 -7.29 -3.16 23.42
N THR A 249 -6.56 -2.70 22.40
CA THR A 249 -5.96 -1.36 22.33
C THR A 249 -6.92 -0.29 21.79
N LYS A 250 -8.13 -0.68 21.36
CA LYS A 250 -9.16 0.19 20.79
C LYS A 250 -10.40 0.17 21.68
N PRO A 251 -10.38 0.88 22.82
CA PRO A 251 -11.54 0.93 23.70
C PRO A 251 -12.73 1.61 23.02
N SER A 252 -13.91 0.99 23.13
CA SER A 252 -15.14 1.42 22.44
C SER A 252 -15.71 2.77 22.90
N HIS A 253 -15.19 3.36 23.98
CA HIS A 253 -15.52 4.71 24.42
C HIS A 253 -14.62 5.79 23.80
N VAL A 254 -13.61 5.39 23.01
CA VAL A 254 -12.71 6.27 22.27
C VAL A 254 -12.83 6.04 20.76
N PHE A 255 -13.07 4.80 20.33
CA PHE A 255 -13.10 4.42 18.92
C PHE A 255 -14.47 3.91 18.47
N THR A 256 -14.87 4.23 17.25
CA THR A 256 -16.06 3.64 16.60
C THR A 256 -15.72 2.39 15.79
N THR A 257 -14.49 2.31 15.27
CA THR A 257 -13.93 1.20 14.48
C THR A 257 -12.46 0.93 14.88
N GLN A 258 -11.75 0.05 14.17
CA GLN A 258 -10.33 -0.18 14.41
C GLN A 258 -9.46 1.08 14.24
N TYR A 259 -9.89 2.05 13.42
CA TYR A 259 -9.08 3.22 13.06
C TYR A 259 -9.75 4.58 13.34
N HIS A 260 -11.08 4.63 13.45
CA HIS A 260 -11.82 5.88 13.58
C HIS A 260 -12.07 6.25 15.06
N ILE A 261 -11.67 7.47 15.43
CA ILE A 261 -11.85 8.02 16.78
C ILE A 261 -13.17 8.78 16.84
N ILE A 262 -13.92 8.60 17.92
CA ILE A 262 -15.20 9.28 18.16
C ILE A 262 -15.02 10.81 18.07
N ASP A 263 -15.96 11.47 17.41
CA ASP A 263 -16.03 12.93 17.24
C ASP A 263 -14.81 13.56 16.53
N THR A 264 -14.05 12.77 15.76
CA THR A 264 -12.98 13.29 14.89
C THR A 264 -13.47 13.42 13.44
N PRO A 265 -13.00 14.45 12.69
CA PRO A 265 -13.32 14.57 11.28
C PRO A 265 -12.68 13.43 10.47
N ASP A 266 -13.31 13.09 9.36
CA ASP A 266 -12.79 12.14 8.39
C ASP A 266 -11.37 12.51 7.97
N SER A 267 -10.46 11.52 7.99
CA SER A 267 -9.04 11.79 7.77
C SER A 267 -8.79 12.47 6.43
N TRP A 268 -9.48 12.15 5.34
CA TRP A 268 -9.27 12.79 4.03
C TRP A 268 -9.81 14.23 3.92
N THR A 269 -10.45 14.76 4.96
CA THR A 269 -11.01 16.13 4.99
C THR A 269 -10.14 17.13 5.74
N VAL A 270 -9.07 16.67 6.39
CA VAL A 270 -8.12 17.51 7.14
C VAL A 270 -6.78 17.61 6.41
N LEU A 271 -5.93 18.55 6.83
CA LEU A 271 -4.58 18.67 6.31
C LEU A 271 -3.68 17.71 7.11
N SER A 272 -2.94 16.85 6.41
CA SER A 272 -1.98 15.93 7.04
C SER A 272 -0.65 15.92 6.32
N ASP A 273 0.38 15.65 7.11
CA ASP A 273 1.77 15.41 6.71
C ASP A 273 2.02 13.91 6.48
N ASP A 274 1.04 13.06 6.85
CA ASP A 274 1.14 11.60 6.81
C ASP A 274 0.53 11.01 5.53
N TYR A 275 -0.27 11.78 4.78
CA TYR A 275 -0.79 11.35 3.48
C TYR A 275 0.33 11.01 2.52
#